data_AF-A0A7W1ZAB6-F1
#
_entry.id   AF-A0A7W1ZAB6-F1
#
_cell.length_a   1.000
_cell.length_b   1.000
_cell.length_c   1.000
_cell.angle_alpha   90.00
_cell.angle_beta   90.00
_cell.angle_gamma   90.00
#
_symmetry.space_group_name_H-M   'P 1'
#
loop_
_entity.id
_entity.type
_entity.pdbx_description
1 polymer ?
#
loop_
_entity_poly.entity_id
_entity_poly.type
_entity_poly.pdbx_seq_one_letter_code
_entity_poly.pdbx_strand_id
1 'polypeptide(L)'
;MCNAVAVGVVASGVAVAAPDDGDGPVDTTSVTTEALTDPHDVITFRDRALLSGKRRVVVTGMDGRGERIVETTTIGGVTLTEIRSSTVLLYPVVEVVVV
;
A
#
# COMPACT_ATOMS: atom_id res chain seq x y z
N MET A 1 -3.60 -3.42 24.72
CA MET A 1 -4.07 -4.58 23.95
C MET A 1 -4.02 -4.17 22.48
N CYS A 2 -2.91 -4.41 21.79
CA CYS A 2 -2.78 -4.05 20.37
C CYS A 2 -3.37 -5.20 19.55
N ASN A 3 -4.50 -4.95 18.91
CA ASN A 3 -5.13 -5.91 18.02
C ASN A 3 -4.34 -5.92 16.71
N ALA A 4 -3.38 -6.83 16.59
CA ALA A 4 -2.70 -7.09 15.33
C ALA A 4 -3.70 -7.82 14.41
N VAL A 5 -4.43 -7.06 13.60
CA VAL A 5 -5.16 -7.63 12.47
C VAL A 5 -4.08 -8.07 11.47
N ALA A 6 -3.78 -9.37 11.47
CA ALA A 6 -2.98 -9.97 10.43
C ALA A 6 -3.81 -9.88 9.14
N VAL A 7 -3.58 -8.82 8.35
CA VAL A 7 -4.09 -8.75 6.98
C VAL A 7 -3.24 -9.72 6.17
N GLY A 8 -3.69 -10.97 6.11
CA GLY A 8 -3.17 -11.93 5.16
C GLY A 8 -3.35 -11.35 3.76
N VAL A 9 -2.28 -11.35 2.95
CA VAL A 9 -2.38 -11.15 1.51
C VAL A 9 -3.22 -12.32 0.98
N VAL A 10 -4.54 -12.15 0.99
CA VAL A 10 -5.43 -13.08 0.30
C VAL A 10 -5.32 -12.69 -1.17
N ALA A 11 -4.44 -13.39 -1.90
CA ALA A 11 -4.56 -13.47 -3.34
C ALA A 11 -5.87 -14.23 -3.64
N SER A 12 -7.01 -13.59 -3.38
CA SER A 12 -8.33 -14.13 -3.66
C SER A 12 -8.59 -13.90 -5.14
N GLY A 13 -7.88 -14.64 -5.97
CA GLY A 13 -8.26 -14.84 -7.36
C GLY A 13 -9.59 -15.60 -7.38
N VAL A 14 -10.70 -14.89 -7.24
CA VAL A 14 -12.02 -15.44 -7.55
C VAL A 14 -12.09 -15.52 -9.07
N ALA A 15 -11.56 -16.61 -9.63
CA ALA A 15 -11.84 -16.99 -10.99
C ALA A 15 -13.28 -17.50 -11.05
N VAL A 16 -14.23 -16.63 -11.41
CA VAL A 16 -15.58 -17.10 -11.79
C VAL A 16 -15.46 -17.71 -13.18
N ALA A 17 -15.20 -19.01 -13.23
CA ALA A 17 -15.27 -19.78 -14.48
C ALA A 17 -16.75 -19.88 -14.88
N ALA A 18 -17.12 -19.24 -15.99
CA ALA A 18 -18.33 -19.61 -16.72
C ALA A 18 -18.11 -20.98 -17.39
N PRO A 19 -19.14 -21.83 -17.52
CA PRO A 19 -19.00 -23.08 -18.26
C PRO A 19 -18.87 -22.71 -19.75
N ASP A 20 -17.78 -23.07 -20.43
CA ASP A 20 -17.82 -23.05 -21.89
C ASP A 20 -17.02 -24.14 -22.58
N ASP A 21 -17.73 -24.73 -23.53
CA ASP A 21 -17.43 -25.92 -24.29
C ASP A 21 -16.50 -25.56 -25.46
N GLY A 22 -15.20 -25.42 -25.21
CA GLY A 22 -14.15 -25.45 -26.24
C GLY A 22 -13.47 -24.12 -26.60
N ASP A 23 -12.16 -24.05 -26.31
CA ASP A 23 -11.07 -23.31 -26.97
C ASP A 23 -11.36 -21.90 -27.56
N GLY A 24 -12.08 -21.05 -26.83
CA GLY A 24 -12.20 -19.60 -27.07
C GLY A 24 -11.46 -18.77 -26.01
N PRO A 25 -11.14 -17.49 -26.28
CA PRO A 25 -10.51 -16.61 -25.27
C PRO A 25 -11.44 -16.48 -24.06
N VAL A 26 -10.99 -17.01 -22.92
CA VAL A 26 -11.76 -17.05 -21.67
C VAL A 26 -11.80 -15.66 -21.05
N ASP A 27 -12.99 -15.10 -20.92
CA ASP A 27 -13.20 -13.85 -20.18
C ASP A 27 -12.89 -14.10 -18.70
N THR A 28 -11.97 -13.31 -18.13
CA THR A 28 -11.49 -13.48 -16.75
C THR A 28 -11.46 -12.15 -16.02
N THR A 29 -11.99 -12.11 -14.80
CA THR A 29 -11.85 -10.97 -13.88
C THR A 29 -11.05 -11.41 -12.66
N SER A 30 -10.08 -10.60 -12.24
CA SER A 30 -9.27 -10.81 -11.04
C SER A 30 -9.18 -9.54 -10.21
N VAL A 31 -9.35 -9.67 -8.90
CA VAL A 31 -9.24 -8.56 -7.94
C VAL A 31 -8.03 -8.82 -7.06
N THR A 32 -7.11 -7.86 -7.02
CA THR A 32 -5.89 -7.91 -6.21
C THR A 32 -5.88 -6.76 -5.22
N THR A 33 -5.55 -7.05 -3.97
CA THR A 33 -5.29 -6.03 -2.95
C THR A 33 -3.79 -5.88 -2.77
N GLU A 34 -3.28 -4.67 -2.96
CA GLU A 34 -1.88 -4.31 -2.84
C GLU A 34 -1.67 -3.46 -1.57
N ALA A 35 -0.67 -3.80 -0.77
CA ALA A 35 -0.28 -2.98 0.37
C ALA A 35 0.50 -1.75 -0.11
N LEU A 36 0.12 -0.57 0.38
CA LEU A 36 0.81 0.69 0.14
C LEU A 36 1.62 1.08 1.37
N THR A 37 2.85 1.52 1.15
CA THR A 37 3.69 2.16 2.16
C THR A 37 3.89 3.61 1.75
N ASP A 38 3.54 4.53 2.66
CA ASP A 38 3.73 5.97 2.45
C ASP A 38 4.91 6.44 3.31
N PRO A 39 6.08 6.72 2.74
CA PRO A 39 7.28 7.04 3.51
C PRO A 39 7.09 8.33 4.30
N HIS A 40 7.59 8.34 5.53
CA HIS A 40 7.56 9.55 6.34
C HIS A 40 8.54 10.63 5.85
N ASP A 41 8.13 11.88 6.02
CA ASP A 41 9.03 13.02 5.82
C ASP A 41 9.97 13.21 7.02
N VAL A 42 11.10 13.87 6.77
CA VAL A 42 12.07 14.26 7.81
C VAL A 42 12.22 15.77 7.82
N ILE A 43 11.87 16.41 8.94
CA ILE A 43 12.05 17.85 9.15
C ILE A 43 13.21 18.08 10.10
N THR A 44 14.13 18.97 9.70
CA THR A 44 15.31 19.32 10.49
C THR A 44 15.22 20.73 11.06
N PHE A 45 15.43 20.88 12.36
CA PHE A 45 15.53 22.15 13.07
C PHE A 45 16.95 22.38 13.61
N ARG A 46 17.36 23.65 13.71
CA ARG A 46 18.64 24.01 14.35
C ARG A 46 18.46 24.18 15.85
N ASP A 47 19.34 23.58 16.64
CA ASP A 47 19.37 23.67 18.09
C ASP A 47 20.72 24.21 18.57
N ARG A 48 20.73 25.45 19.09
CA ARG A 48 21.96 26.09 19.60
C ARG A 48 22.51 25.38 20.85
N ALA A 49 21.67 24.66 21.60
CA ALA A 49 22.11 23.90 22.75
C ALA A 49 22.80 22.58 22.35
N LEU A 50 22.68 22.17 21.09
CA LEU A 50 23.34 20.98 20.59
C LEU A 50 24.82 21.28 20.29
N LEU A 51 25.70 20.36 20.69
CA LEU A 51 27.12 20.46 20.36
C LEU A 51 27.29 20.41 18.84
N SER A 52 28.24 21.18 18.31
CA SER A 52 28.49 21.25 16.88
C SER A 52 28.69 19.86 16.26
N GLY A 53 27.97 19.59 15.17
CA GLY A 53 28.02 18.31 14.44
C GLY A 53 27.25 17.17 15.09
N LYS A 54 26.46 17.43 16.14
CA LYS A 54 25.54 16.44 16.70
C LYS A 54 24.18 16.47 15.99
N ARG A 55 23.47 15.37 16.12
CA ARG A 55 22.11 15.18 15.62
C ARG A 55 21.31 14.43 16.67
N ARG A 56 20.08 14.85 16.90
CA ARG A 56 19.16 14.16 17.80
C ARG A 56 17.79 14.05 17.16
N VAL A 57 17.24 12.84 17.14
CA VAL A 57 15.84 12.60 16.78
C VAL A 57 14.99 12.97 17.99
N VAL A 58 14.02 13.87 17.79
CA VAL A 58 13.08 14.34 18.81
C VAL A 58 11.75 13.61 18.70
N VAL A 59 11.30 13.37 17.47
CA VAL A 59 10.13 12.55 17.16
C VAL A 59 10.57 11.53 16.12
N THR A 60 10.39 10.24 16.41
CA THR A 60 10.69 9.17 15.45
C THR A 60 9.65 9.16 14.34
N GLY A 61 10.11 9.13 13.08
CA GLY A 61 9.22 8.98 11.94
C GLY A 61 8.62 7.58 11.86
N MET A 62 7.41 7.49 11.33
CA MET A 62 6.75 6.22 11.04
C MET A 62 6.08 6.29 9.67
N ASP A 63 6.35 5.31 8.82
CA ASP A 63 5.70 5.22 7.52
C ASP A 63 4.20 4.99 7.68
N GLY A 64 3.44 5.68 6.83
CA GLY A 64 2.04 5.42 6.63
C GLY A 64 1.82 4.06 5.96
N ARG A 65 0.61 3.54 6.12
CA ARG A 65 0.18 2.28 5.51
C ARG A 65 -1.19 2.46 4.89
N GLY A 66 -1.38 1.85 3.74
CA GLY A 66 -2.65 1.81 3.06
C GLY A 66 -2.81 0.52 2.28
N GLU A 67 -3.93 0.42 1.59
CA GLU A 67 -4.23 -0.68 0.68
C GLU A 67 -4.86 -0.11 -0.59
N ARG A 68 -4.64 -0.79 -1.70
CA ARG A 68 -5.24 -0.46 -2.99
C ARG A 68 -5.81 -1.69 -3.64
N ILE A 69 -7.05 -1.58 -4.12
CA ILE A 69 -7.71 -2.65 -4.86
C ILE A 69 -7.55 -2.38 -6.35
N VAL A 70 -6.95 -3.34 -7.04
CA VAL A 70 -6.76 -3.35 -8.48
C VAL A 70 -7.60 -4.48 -9.07
N GLU A 71 -8.50 -4.12 -9.98
CA GLU A 71 -9.27 -5.09 -10.76
C GLU A 71 -8.66 -5.20 -12.15
N THR A 72 -8.41 -6.41 -12.59
CA THR A 72 -7.95 -6.71 -13.94
C THR A 72 -8.99 -7.60 -14.62
N THR A 73 -9.52 -7.11 -15.74
CA THR A 73 -10.54 -7.77 -16.53
C THR A 73 -9.99 -8.04 -17.92
N THR A 74 -10.00 -9.29 -18.35
CA THR A 74 -9.65 -9.71 -19.71
C THR A 74 -10.92 -10.18 -20.40
N ILE A 75 -11.30 -9.54 -21.51
CA ILE A 75 -12.46 -9.92 -22.33
C ILE A 75 -11.97 -10.17 -23.75
N GLY A 76 -12.21 -11.37 -24.29
CA GLY A 76 -11.85 -11.70 -25.66
C GLY A 76 -10.36 -11.53 -26.00
N GLY A 77 -9.46 -11.71 -25.02
CA GLY A 77 -8.02 -11.51 -25.18
C GLY A 77 -7.54 -10.05 -25.01
N VAL A 78 -8.42 -9.11 -24.68
CA VAL A 78 -8.09 -7.72 -24.37
C VAL A 78 -8.12 -7.51 -22.86
N THR A 79 -7.01 -7.07 -22.27
CA THR A 79 -6.88 -6.83 -20.83
C THR A 79 -7.03 -5.34 -20.48
N LEU A 80 -7.89 -5.05 -19.51
CA LEU A 80 -8.07 -3.76 -18.86
C LEU A 80 -7.72 -3.89 -17.38
N THR A 81 -6.92 -2.96 -16.85
CA THR A 81 -6.58 -2.90 -15.42
C THR A 81 -7.03 -1.55 -14.86
N GLU A 82 -7.82 -1.59 -13.78
CA GLU A 82 -8.41 -0.42 -13.14
C GLU A 82 -8.12 -0.41 -11.64
N ILE A 83 -7.93 0.79 -11.09
CA ILE A 83 -7.87 1.02 -9.65
C ILE A 83 -9.29 1.23 -9.16
N ARG A 84 -9.82 0.27 -8.40
CA ARG A 84 -11.18 0.37 -7.87
C ARG A 84 -11.27 1.21 -6.61
N SER A 85 -10.28 1.06 -5.74
CA SER A 85 -10.24 1.82 -4.50
C SER A 85 -8.83 1.92 -3.96
N SER A 86 -8.60 2.95 -3.16
CA SER A 86 -7.39 3.11 -2.36
C SER A 86 -7.82 3.61 -1.00
N THR A 87 -7.34 2.95 0.05
CA THR A 87 -7.66 3.28 1.45
C THR A 87 -6.39 3.54 2.22
N VAL A 88 -6.43 4.53 3.11
CA VAL A 88 -5.33 4.83 4.04
C VAL A 88 -5.71 4.27 5.40
N LEU A 89 -4.84 3.42 5.96
CA LEU A 89 -5.03 2.80 7.26
C LEU A 89 -4.28 3.54 8.36
N LEU A 90 -3.07 4.01 8.05
CA LEU A 90 -2.20 4.76 8.96
C LEU A 90 -1.58 5.91 8.18
N TYR A 91 -1.74 7.13 8.70
CA TYR A 91 -1.04 8.29 8.16
C TYR A 91 0.43 8.28 8.60
N PRO A 92 1.37 8.72 7.75
CA PRO A 92 2.76 8.83 8.12
C PRO A 92 2.94 9.82 9.28
N VAL A 93 3.81 9.47 10.22
CA VAL A 93 4.29 10.35 11.28
C VAL A 93 5.63 10.91 10.85
N VAL A 94 5.73 12.24 10.78
CA VAL A 94 6.96 12.94 10.38
C VAL A 94 8.07 12.72 11.41
N GLU A 95 9.28 12.45 10.94
CA GLU A 95 10.47 12.45 11.79
C GLU A 95 10.92 13.88 12.04
N VAL A 96 11.15 14.23 13.31
CA VAL A 96 11.68 15.53 13.70
C VAL A 96 13.09 15.36 14.22
N VAL A 97 14.04 16.01 13.56
CA VAL A 97 15.46 15.98 13.89
C VAL A 97 15.93 17.36 14.28
N VAL A 98 16.76 17.45 15.32
CA VAL A 98 17.50 18.67 15.66
C VAL A 98 18.99 18.47 15.39
N VAL A 99 19.63 19.53 14.86
CA VAL A 99 21.07 19.60 14.52
C VAL A 99 21.73 20.85 15.07
#